data_AF-A0A5A9EYR5-F1
#
_entry.id   AF-A0A5A9EYR5-F1
#
_cell.length_a   1.000
_cell.length_b   1.000
_cell.length_c   1.000
_cell.angle_alpha   90.00
_cell.angle_beta   90.00
_cell.angle_gamma   90.00
#
_symmetry.space_group_name_H-M   'P 1'
#
loop_
_entity.id
_entity.type
_entity.pdbx_description
1 polymer ?
#
loop_
_entity_poly.entity_id
_entity_poly.type
_entity_poly.pdbx_seq_one_letter_code
_entity_poly.pdbx_strand_id
1 'polypeptide(L)'
;MTIRVPYDCTACGACCRTALWAVRVEADDITPRHLTRSVRRIMGFASWEADEGVRAMRNVDDRCVALRGEIGVEVRCACYQRRPAACVDFEPGSAECLKARGSNPQLSG
;
A
#
# COMPACT_ATOMS: atom_id res chain seq x y z
N MET A 1 5.51 -31.34 -2.20
CA MET A 1 4.74 -30.43 -3.07
C MET A 1 4.94 -29.01 -2.58
N THR A 2 5.92 -28.29 -3.13
CA THR A 2 6.05 -26.84 -2.88
C THR A 2 5.21 -26.12 -3.90
N ILE A 3 4.08 -25.59 -3.45
CA ILE A 3 3.26 -24.65 -4.22
C ILE A 3 4.15 -23.45 -4.50
N ARG A 4 4.59 -23.29 -5.75
CA ARG A 4 5.29 -22.09 -6.19
C ARG A 4 4.24 -20.98 -6.23
N VAL A 5 4.16 -20.19 -5.16
CA VAL A 5 3.23 -19.05 -5.08
C VAL A 5 3.64 -18.08 -6.19
N PRO A 6 2.82 -17.87 -7.23
CA PRO A 6 3.26 -17.13 -8.42
C PRO A 6 3.55 -15.64 -8.16
N TYR A 7 3.33 -15.15 -6.93
CA TYR A 7 3.57 -13.78 -6.53
C TYR A 7 4.11 -13.71 -5.10
N ASP A 8 5.44 -13.68 -4.95
CA ASP A 8 6.07 -13.43 -3.66
C ASP A 8 5.95 -11.94 -3.30
N CYS A 9 4.91 -11.60 -2.54
CA CYS A 9 4.67 -10.24 -2.06
C CYS A 9 5.61 -9.86 -0.91
N THR A 10 6.16 -10.84 -0.20
CA THR A 10 7.16 -10.64 0.85
C THR A 10 8.56 -10.37 0.30
N ALA A 11 8.81 -10.64 -0.99
CA ALA A 11 9.99 -10.14 -1.68
C ALA A 11 9.72 -8.85 -2.47
N CYS A 12 8.59 -8.75 -3.19
CA CYS A 12 8.45 -7.71 -4.21
C CYS A 12 8.15 -6.29 -3.68
N GLY A 13 7.40 -6.14 -2.59
CA GLY A 13 7.00 -4.82 -2.05
C GLY A 13 6.30 -3.84 -3.00
N ALA A 14 5.88 -4.26 -4.19
CA ALA A 14 5.46 -3.36 -5.27
C ALA A 14 4.25 -2.48 -4.91
N CYS A 15 3.22 -3.05 -4.29
CA CYS A 15 2.03 -2.31 -3.86
C CYS A 15 2.35 -1.26 -2.77
N CYS A 16 3.44 -1.42 -2.03
CA CYS A 16 3.88 -0.48 -1.02
C CYS A 16 4.89 0.57 -1.54
N ARG A 17 5.36 0.42 -2.80
CA ARG A 17 6.32 1.32 -3.49
C ARG A 17 5.67 2.19 -4.56
N THR A 18 4.35 2.21 -4.62
CA THR A 18 3.64 2.84 -5.72
C THR A 18 3.28 4.28 -5.42
N ALA A 19 3.73 5.19 -6.30
CA ALA A 19 3.35 6.59 -6.34
C ALA A 19 1.90 6.82 -6.79
N LEU A 20 1.30 5.80 -7.44
CA LEU A 20 0.13 5.97 -8.29
C LEU A 20 -1.20 6.04 -7.53
N TRP A 21 -1.24 5.58 -6.28
CA TRP A 21 -2.47 5.55 -5.50
C TRP A 21 -2.22 5.87 -4.03
N ALA A 22 -2.96 6.85 -3.53
CA ALA A 22 -3.10 7.06 -2.10
C ALA A 22 -4.03 5.97 -1.57
N VAL A 23 -3.46 4.99 -0.86
CA VAL A 23 -4.23 3.93 -0.21
C VAL A 23 -5.23 4.57 0.75
N ARG A 24 -6.51 4.41 0.46
CA ARG A 24 -7.60 4.89 1.29
C ARG A 24 -7.61 4.16 2.63
N VAL A 25 -7.90 4.92 3.67
CA VAL A 25 -8.10 4.46 5.04
C VAL A 25 -9.43 5.02 5.49
N GLU A 26 -10.40 4.14 5.71
CA GLU A 26 -11.73 4.54 6.16
C GLU A 26 -11.70 5.04 7.60
N ALA A 27 -12.76 5.73 8.02
CA ALA A 27 -12.82 6.31 9.36
C ALA A 27 -12.81 5.26 10.48
N ASP A 28 -13.31 4.05 10.20
CA ASP A 28 -13.43 2.90 11.09
C ASP A 28 -12.26 1.90 10.96
N ASP A 29 -11.33 2.11 10.03
CA ASP A 29 -10.11 1.31 9.94
C ASP A 29 -9.29 1.43 11.22
N ILE A 30 -8.79 0.30 11.74
CA ILE A 30 -7.89 0.24 12.91
C ILE A 30 -6.44 0.70 12.60
N THR A 31 -6.23 1.30 11.44
CA THR A 31 -4.91 1.71 10.94
C THR A 31 -4.33 2.84 11.80
N PRO A 32 -3.10 2.74 12.31
CA PRO A 32 -2.53 3.76 13.19
C PRO A 32 -2.47 5.15 12.56
N ARG A 33 -3.03 6.17 13.24
CA ARG A 33 -3.09 7.56 12.74
C ARG A 33 -1.74 8.17 12.36
N HIS A 34 -0.65 7.78 13.04
CA HIS A 34 0.69 8.28 12.71
C HIS A 34 1.23 7.76 11.37
N LEU A 35 0.66 6.68 10.82
CA LEU A 35 1.00 6.13 9.51
C LEU A 35 0.14 6.72 8.39
N THR A 36 -0.81 7.61 8.70
CA THR A 36 -1.80 8.14 7.75
C THR A 36 -1.81 9.67 7.72
N ARG A 37 -2.28 10.24 6.62
CA ARG A 37 -2.43 11.69 6.41
C ARG A 37 -3.87 12.02 6.01
N SER A 38 -4.27 13.27 6.20
CA SER A 38 -5.57 13.74 5.71
C SER A 38 -5.63 13.61 4.19
N VAL A 39 -6.80 13.25 3.66
CA VAL A 39 -7.08 13.24 2.22
C VAL A 39 -7.43 14.61 1.65
N ARG A 40 -7.55 15.63 2.51
CA ARG A 40 -7.86 16.99 2.08
C ARG A 40 -6.81 17.45 1.07
N ARG A 41 -7.25 17.81 -0.14
CA ARG A 41 -6.42 18.21 -1.30
C ARG A 41 -5.60 17.08 -1.94
N ILE A 42 -5.92 15.81 -1.68
CA ILE A 42 -5.37 14.69 -2.45
C ILE A 42 -6.27 14.46 -3.67
N MET A 43 -5.68 14.41 -4.88
CA MET A 43 -6.44 14.07 -6.09
C MET A 43 -7.10 12.70 -5.97
N GLY A 44 -8.34 12.59 -6.44
CA GLY A 44 -9.15 11.37 -6.32
C GLY A 44 -9.95 11.28 -5.00
N PHE A 45 -9.79 12.25 -4.09
CA PHE A 45 -10.61 12.37 -2.88
C PHE A 45 -11.40 13.68 -2.89
N ALA A 46 -12.64 13.62 -2.45
CA ALA A 46 -13.45 14.79 -2.19
C ALA A 46 -13.10 15.40 -0.82
N SER A 47 -13.24 16.73 -0.70
CA SER A 47 -12.85 17.41 0.55
C SER A 47 -13.70 17.01 1.75
N TRP A 48 -14.98 16.66 1.55
CA TRP A 48 -15.89 16.23 2.61
C TRP A 48 -15.51 14.87 3.20
N GLU A 49 -14.83 14.00 2.43
CA GLU A 49 -14.37 12.70 2.95
C GLU A 49 -13.36 12.88 4.09
N ALA A 50 -12.53 13.93 4.02
CA ALA A 50 -11.63 14.26 5.12
C ALA A 50 -12.39 14.67 6.40
N ASP A 51 -13.57 15.28 6.25
CA ASP A 51 -14.43 15.71 7.35
C ASP A 51 -15.18 14.52 7.97
N GLU A 52 -15.47 13.48 7.17
CA GLU A 52 -15.97 12.18 7.64
C GLU A 52 -14.87 11.30 8.28
N GLY A 53 -13.63 11.77 8.28
CA GLY A 53 -12.51 11.10 8.94
C GLY A 53 -11.74 10.13 8.03
N VAL A 54 -12.02 10.10 6.73
CA VAL A 54 -11.25 9.35 5.73
C VAL A 54 -9.82 9.89 5.65
N ARG A 55 -8.88 8.97 5.53
CA ARG A 55 -7.44 9.25 5.48
C ARG A 55 -6.80 8.50 4.33
N ALA A 56 -5.54 8.79 4.10
CA ALA A 56 -4.70 8.01 3.20
C ALA A 56 -3.46 7.51 3.94
N MET A 57 -2.93 6.35 3.56
CA MET A 57 -1.60 5.95 4.00
C MET A 57 -0.58 7.01 3.59
N ARG A 58 0.37 7.27 4.49
CA ARG A 58 1.49 8.15 4.20
C ARG A 58 2.51 7.43 3.34
N ASN A 59 2.99 8.13 2.33
CA ASN A 59 4.14 7.74 1.54
C ASN A 59 5.24 8.81 1.70
N VAL A 60 6.49 8.38 1.72
CA VAL A 60 7.70 9.22 1.66
C VAL A 60 8.54 8.67 0.52
N ASP A 61 8.90 9.53 -0.45
CA ASP A 61 9.65 9.14 -1.65
C ASP A 61 9.04 7.92 -2.35
N ASP A 62 7.72 7.96 -2.61
CA ASP A 62 6.93 6.87 -3.20
C ASP A 62 6.95 5.55 -2.42
N ARG A 63 7.28 5.59 -1.13
CA ARG A 63 7.31 4.43 -0.25
C ARG A 63 6.33 4.58 0.90
N CYS A 64 5.46 3.59 1.07
CA CYS A 64 4.60 3.51 2.25
C CYS A 64 5.44 3.50 3.53
N VAL A 65 5.08 4.36 4.49
CA VAL A 65 5.81 4.50 5.76
C VAL A 65 5.79 3.24 6.62
N ALA A 66 4.84 2.33 6.38
CA ALA A 66 4.75 1.04 7.06
C ALA A 66 5.68 -0.02 6.46
N LEU A 67 6.21 0.19 5.25
CA LEU A 67 7.06 -0.78 4.56
C LEU A 67 8.45 -0.87 5.18
N ARG A 68 8.82 -2.04 5.68
CA ARG A 68 10.14 -2.38 6.20
C ARG A 68 10.84 -3.36 5.27
N GLY A 69 12.18 -3.36 5.33
CA GLY A 69 13.02 -4.22 4.51
C GLY A 69 13.40 -3.57 3.18
N GLU A 70 13.86 -4.40 2.25
CA GLU A 70 14.39 -4.03 0.95
C GLU A 70 13.55 -4.65 -0.17
N ILE A 71 13.06 -3.80 -1.05
CA ILE A 71 12.20 -4.18 -2.19
C ILE A 71 13.00 -5.05 -3.15
N GLY A 72 12.40 -6.17 -3.58
CA GLY A 72 13.06 -7.16 -4.43
C GLY A 72 13.85 -8.22 -3.64
N VAL A 73 14.08 -8.00 -2.34
CA VAL A 73 14.85 -8.91 -1.47
C VAL A 73 13.94 -9.51 -0.40
N GLU A 74 13.59 -8.72 0.61
CA GLU A 74 12.71 -9.12 1.70
C GLU A 74 12.05 -7.88 2.31
N VAL A 75 10.72 -7.87 2.35
CA VAL A 75 9.91 -6.78 2.87
C VAL A 75 8.82 -7.29 3.81
N ARG A 76 8.39 -6.42 4.71
CA ARG A 76 7.23 -6.64 5.57
C ARG A 76 6.50 -5.35 5.89
N CYS A 77 5.20 -5.45 6.15
CA CYS A 77 4.42 -4.32 6.64
C CYS A 77 4.48 -4.25 8.18
N ALA A 78 4.95 -3.13 8.72
CA ALA A 78 5.01 -2.90 10.18
C ALA A 78 3.64 -2.81 10.85
N CYS A 79 2.56 -2.61 10.08
CA CYS A 79 1.19 -2.61 10.58
C CYS A 79 0.35 -3.73 9.95
N TYR A 80 0.94 -4.87 9.60
CA TYR A 80 0.26 -5.93 8.84
C TYR A 80 -1.11 -6.36 9.39
N GLN A 81 -1.24 -6.49 10.71
CA GLN A 81 -2.49 -6.84 11.40
C GLN A 81 -3.48 -5.67 11.53
N ARG A 82 -3.04 -4.46 11.25
CA ARG A 82 -3.82 -3.20 11.32
C ARG A 82 -3.75 -2.47 9.97
N ARG A 83 -3.77 -3.23 8.89
CA ARG A 83 -3.80 -2.69 7.53
C ARG A 83 -5.20 -2.13 7.26
N PRO A 84 -5.30 -1.08 6.44
CA PRO A 84 -6.62 -0.62 5.97
C PRO A 84 -7.25 -1.68 5.07
N ALA A 85 -8.58 -1.67 4.96
CA ALA A 85 -9.34 -2.59 4.10
C ALA A 85 -8.74 -2.70 2.68
N ALA A 86 -8.41 -1.58 2.05
CA ALA A 86 -7.78 -1.54 0.73
C ALA A 86 -6.46 -2.35 0.61
N CYS A 87 -5.70 -2.49 1.71
CA CYS A 87 -4.50 -3.33 1.74
C CYS A 87 -4.77 -4.79 2.13
N VAL A 88 -5.89 -5.07 2.78
CA VAL A 88 -6.35 -6.43 3.12
C VAL A 88 -6.94 -7.09 1.89
N ASP A 89 -7.79 -6.36 1.16
CA ASP A 89 -8.50 -6.81 -0.03
C ASP A 89 -7.61 -6.86 -1.29
N PHE A 90 -6.36 -6.40 -1.19
CA PHE A 90 -5.42 -6.39 -2.30
C PHE A 90 -4.98 -7.81 -2.68
N GLU A 91 -5.45 -8.29 -3.83
CA GLU A 91 -5.18 -9.65 -4.29
C GLU A 91 -3.84 -9.76 -5.06
N PRO A 92 -2.93 -10.67 -4.65
CA PRO A 92 -1.72 -10.98 -5.41
C PRO A 92 -2.06 -11.53 -6.81
N GLY A 93 -1.54 -10.89 -7.86
CA GLY A 93 -1.77 -11.30 -9.25
C GLY A 93 -2.95 -10.62 -9.94
N SER A 94 -3.72 -9.80 -9.22
CA SER A 94 -4.72 -8.89 -9.81
C SER A 94 -4.12 -7.93 -10.84
N ALA A 95 -4.96 -7.29 -11.65
CA ALA A 95 -4.52 -6.30 -12.63
C ALA A 95 -3.75 -5.15 -11.97
N GLU A 96 -4.19 -4.72 -10.79
CA GLU A 96 -3.56 -3.72 -9.94
C GLU A 96 -2.20 -4.20 -9.43
N CYS A 97 -2.09 -5.47 -9.02
CA CYS A 97 -0.82 -6.08 -8.62
C CYS A 97 0.19 -6.11 -9.78
N LEU A 98 -0.25 -6.52 -10.97
CA LEU A 98 0.60 -6.55 -12.17
C LEU A 98 1.03 -5.15 -12.59
N LYS A 99 0.13 -4.15 -12.54
CA LYS A 99 0.47 -2.74 -12.79
C LYS A 99 1.48 -2.21 -11.77
N ALA A 100 1.29 -2.50 -10.48
CA ALA A 100 2.22 -2.07 -9.44
C ALA A 100 3.62 -2.71 -9.62
N ARG A 101 3.68 -3.98 -10.00
CA ARG A 101 4.94 -4.68 -10.31
C ARG A 101 5.63 -4.10 -11.55
N GLY A 102 4.88 -3.89 -12.64
CA GLY A 102 5.44 -3.38 -13.90
C GLY A 102 5.89 -1.92 -13.85
N SER A 103 5.31 -1.11 -12.94
CA SER A 103 5.72 0.28 -12.72
C SER A 103 6.81 0.45 -11.66
N ASN A 104 7.25 -0.63 -11.02
CA ASN A 104 8.27 -0.56 -9.97
C ASN A 104 9.69 -0.75 -10.56
N PRO A 105 10.50 0.31 -10.67
CA PRO A 105 11.83 0.21 -11.26
C PRO A 105 12.79 -0.67 -10.43
N GLN A 106 12.51 -0.89 -9.15
CA GLN A 106 13.34 -1.72 -8.26
C GLN A 106 13.09 -3.23 -8.45
N LEU A 107 12.13 -3.62 -9.29
CA LEU A 107 11.84 -5.02 -9.63
C LEU A 107 12.26 -5.38 -11.06
N SER A 108 12.84 -4.46 -11.82
CA SER A 108 13.26 -4.66 -13.22
C SER A 108 14.74 -5.06 -13.37
N GLY A 109 15.34 -5.60 -12.30
CA GLY A 109 16.72 -6.09 -12.28
C GLY A 109 16.84 -7.55 -12.67
#